data_AF-A0A9E1IY23-F1
#
_entry.id   AF-A0A9E1IY23-F1
#
_cell.length_a   1.000
_cell.length_b   1.000
_cell.length_c   1.000
_cell.angle_alpha   90.00
_cell.angle_beta   90.00
_cell.angle_gamma   90.00
#
_symmetry.space_group_name_H-M   'P 1'
#
loop_
_entity.id
_entity.type
_entity.pdbx_description
1 polymer ?
#
loop_
_entity_poly.entity_id
_entity_poly.type
_entity_poly.pdbx_seq_one_letter_code
_entity_poly.pdbx_strand_id
1 'polypeptide(L)'
;MVHFYSAANIYLAILTKFCSPFLDVLVWSPAMETKLSKLKKLMAKDDWKRALSIASKFPRLGEHKSDIQRGHQAYVNPRSYEQLGFDITELQDKGRKALIARYVKTG
;
A
#
# COMPACT_ATOMS: atom_id res chain seq x y z
N MET A 1 -44.12 16.97 17.32
CA MET A 1 -44.63 16.64 15.96
C MET A 1 -43.51 16.90 14.98
N VAL A 2 -42.73 15.86 14.67
CA VAL A 2 -42.67 15.13 13.37
C VAL A 2 -41.86 15.90 12.31
N HIS A 3 -40.87 15.40 11.56
CA HIS A 3 -40.15 14.13 11.35
C HIS A 3 -38.74 14.56 10.83
N PHE A 4 -37.61 14.08 11.34
CA PHE A 4 -36.87 12.88 10.93
C PHE A 4 -36.70 12.63 9.41
N TYR A 5 -35.43 12.32 9.06
CA TYR A 5 -34.84 11.79 7.82
C TYR A 5 -34.18 12.80 6.87
N SER A 6 -32.88 13.05 6.99
CA SER A 6 -31.72 12.14 6.80
C SER A 6 -31.14 12.30 5.40
N ALA A 7 -29.98 12.97 5.34
CA ALA A 7 -29.17 13.27 4.17
C ALA A 7 -28.49 12.01 3.56
N ALA A 8 -29.22 10.91 3.46
CA ALA A 8 -28.75 9.62 2.94
C ALA A 8 -29.09 9.41 1.45
N ASN A 9 -29.71 10.38 0.78
CA ASN A 9 -30.37 10.17 -0.52
C ASN A 9 -29.53 10.54 -1.76
N ILE A 10 -28.23 10.82 -1.62
CA ILE A 10 -27.35 11.11 -2.78
C ILE A 10 -26.40 9.93 -3.06
N TYR A 11 -26.10 9.11 -2.07
CA TYR A 11 -25.18 7.97 -2.22
C TYR A 11 -25.80 6.73 -2.88
N LEU A 12 -27.14 6.65 -2.99
CA LEU A 12 -27.83 5.46 -3.50
C LEU A 12 -27.93 5.39 -5.04
N ALA A 13 -27.64 6.48 -5.76
CA ALA A 13 -27.83 6.55 -7.21
C ALA A 13 -26.63 6.06 -8.06
N ILE A 14 -25.45 5.89 -7.47
CA ILE A 14 -24.23 5.55 -8.23
C ILE A 14 -23.95 4.03 -8.25
N LEU A 15 -24.61 3.24 -7.39
CA LEU A 15 -24.29 1.81 -7.23
C LEU A 15 -25.16 0.83 -8.03
N THR A 16 -26.11 1.28 -8.86
CA THR A 16 -27.08 0.38 -9.52
C THR A 16 -26.73 -0.06 -10.93
N LYS A 17 -25.51 0.20 -11.44
CA LYS A 17 -25.13 -0.16 -12.83
C LYS A 17 -23.89 -1.02 -13.02
N PHE A 18 -23.50 -1.80 -12.01
CA PHE A 18 -22.61 -2.95 -12.21
C PHE A 18 -23.29 -4.22 -11.70
N CYS A 19 -23.99 -4.86 -12.65
CA CYS A 19 -24.30 -6.27 -12.60
C CYS A 19 -22.97 -7.04 -12.56
N SER A 20 -22.63 -7.60 -11.40
CA SER A 20 -21.69 -8.71 -11.27
C SER A 20 -22.31 -9.74 -10.32
N PRO A 21 -22.89 -10.84 -10.83
CA PRO A 21 -23.39 -11.94 -10.02
C PRO A 21 -22.28 -12.97 -9.90
N PHE A 22 -21.32 -12.77 -9.01
CA PHE A 22 -20.46 -13.85 -8.58
C PHE A 22 -20.00 -13.60 -7.14
N LEU A 23 -20.25 -14.61 -6.32
CA LEU A 23 -20.26 -14.65 -4.87
C LEU A 23 -19.02 -14.07 -4.16
N ASP A 24 -19.32 -13.55 -2.96
CA ASP A 24 -18.64 -13.78 -1.69
C ASP A 24 -17.23 -14.39 -1.72
N VAL A 25 -16.27 -13.66 -1.13
CA VAL A 25 -15.47 -14.23 -0.03
C VAL A 25 -14.78 -13.13 0.78
N LEU A 26 -15.04 -13.20 2.08
CA LEU A 26 -14.33 -12.60 3.20
C LEU A 26 -14.41 -11.08 3.44
N VAL A 27 -15.36 -10.72 4.32
CA VAL A 27 -15.00 -10.23 5.66
C VAL A 27 -13.94 -9.13 5.65
N TRP A 28 -14.39 -7.90 5.43
CA TRP A 28 -13.72 -6.74 5.99
C TRP A 28 -13.97 -6.73 7.50
N SER A 29 -13.18 -7.49 8.25
CA SER A 29 -13.16 -7.44 9.72
C SER A 29 -12.30 -6.25 10.16
N PRO A 30 -12.84 -5.20 10.81
CA PRO A 30 -12.04 -4.10 11.35
C PRO A 30 -11.42 -4.51 12.71
N ALA A 31 -10.71 -5.64 12.75
CA ALA A 31 -10.09 -6.14 13.98
C ALA A 31 -8.57 -5.90 13.95
N MET A 32 -8.14 -4.87 14.69
CA MET A 32 -6.74 -4.45 14.91
C MET A 32 -6.02 -3.88 13.67
N GLU A 33 -5.49 -2.66 13.77
CA GLU A 33 -4.74 -2.04 12.67
C GLU A 33 -3.42 -2.80 12.43
N THR A 34 -3.45 -3.78 11.54
CA THR A 34 -2.29 -4.61 11.24
C THR A 34 -1.23 -3.80 10.50
N LYS A 35 0.05 -4.20 10.64
CA LYS A 35 1.16 -3.59 9.87
C LYS A 35 0.90 -3.63 8.36
N LEU A 36 0.18 -4.64 7.89
CA LEU A 36 -0.20 -4.80 6.48
C LEU A 36 -1.31 -3.81 6.07
N SER A 37 -2.30 -3.56 6.93
CA SER A 37 -3.29 -2.49 6.71
C SER A 37 -2.64 -1.10 6.65
N LYS A 38 -1.69 -0.82 7.56
CA LYS A 38 -0.88 0.42 7.51
C LYS A 38 -0.09 0.55 6.22
N LEU A 39 0.55 -0.53 5.77
CA LEU A 39 1.26 -0.54 4.50
C LEU A 39 0.35 -0.16 3.32
N LYS A 40 -0.83 -0.79 3.22
CA LYS A 40 -1.79 -0.50 2.14
C LYS A 40 -2.26 0.96 2.17
N LYS A 41 -2.54 1.52 3.35
CA LYS A 41 -2.88 2.94 3.50
C LYS A 41 -1.76 3.88 3.05
N LEU A 42 -0.51 3.53 3.32
CA LEU A 42 0.65 4.34 2.90
C LEU A 42 0.87 4.25 1.38
N MET A 43 0.68 3.07 0.80
CA MET A 43 0.72 2.90 -0.66
C MET A 43 -0.38 3.71 -1.36
N ALA A 44 -1.60 3.75 -0.80
CA ALA A 44 -2.69 4.58 -1.32
C ALA A 44 -2.47 6.09 -1.16
N LYS A 45 -1.55 6.51 -0.28
CA LYS A 45 -1.17 7.90 -0.04
C LYS A 45 0.12 8.30 -0.76
N ASP A 46 0.68 7.42 -1.59
CA ASP A 46 2.01 7.59 -2.23
C ASP A 46 3.16 7.86 -1.24
N ASP A 47 3.00 7.47 0.04
CA ASP A 47 4.05 7.62 1.07
C ASP A 47 5.00 6.41 1.01
N TRP A 48 5.78 6.36 -0.07
CA TRP A 48 6.68 5.26 -0.40
C TRP A 48 7.78 5.05 0.64
N LYS A 49 8.30 6.14 1.23
CA LYS A 49 9.34 6.08 2.26
C LYS A 49 8.86 5.29 3.49
N ARG A 50 7.69 5.65 4.02
CA ARG A 50 7.12 4.93 5.17
C ARG A 50 6.64 3.53 4.79
N ALA A 51 6.09 3.37 3.58
CA ALA A 51 5.68 2.06 3.07
C ALA A 51 6.86 1.07 3.05
N LEU A 52 8.02 1.47 2.49
CA LEU A 52 9.22 0.64 2.45
C LEU A 52 9.77 0.33 3.85
N SER A 53 9.68 1.29 4.79
CA SER A 53 10.11 1.08 6.19
C SER A 53 9.26 0.05 6.94
N ILE A 54 7.94 0.02 6.68
CA ILE A 54 7.07 -1.04 7.22
C ILE A 54 7.34 -2.35 6.49
N ALA A 55 7.50 -2.29 5.17
CA ALA A 55 7.76 -3.45 4.35
C ALA A 55 9.04 -4.18 4.78
N SER A 56 10.13 -3.46 5.05
CA SER A 56 11.41 -4.04 5.48
C SER A 56 11.36 -4.78 6.81
N LYS A 57 10.33 -4.54 7.64
CA LYS A 57 10.13 -5.17 8.95
C LYS A 57 9.36 -6.49 8.86
N PHE A 58 8.82 -6.85 7.70
CA PHE A 58 8.18 -8.15 7.56
C PHE A 58 9.22 -9.27 7.56
N PRO A 59 8.95 -10.42 8.18
CA PRO A 59 9.89 -11.55 8.18
C PRO A 59 9.94 -12.30 6.84
N ARG A 60 8.93 -12.16 5.98
CA ARG A 60 8.74 -12.95 4.75
C ARG A 60 8.71 -12.12 3.47
N LEU A 61 9.83 -11.43 3.16
CA LEU A 61 9.95 -10.70 1.88
C LEU A 61 10.51 -11.57 0.73
N GLY A 62 11.20 -12.67 1.06
CA GLY A 62 11.84 -13.52 0.04
C GLY A 62 12.86 -12.76 -0.79
N GLU A 63 12.84 -12.98 -2.10
CA GLU A 63 13.78 -12.40 -3.07
C GLU A 63 13.68 -10.88 -3.20
N HIS A 64 12.52 -10.28 -2.89
CA HIS A 64 12.31 -8.84 -2.95
C HIS A 64 12.86 -8.08 -1.73
N LYS A 65 13.42 -8.80 -0.74
CA LYS A 65 13.93 -8.20 0.49
C LYS A 65 15.06 -7.21 0.24
N SER A 66 16.02 -7.58 -0.61
CA SER A 66 17.18 -6.75 -0.93
C SER A 66 16.76 -5.44 -1.58
N ASP A 67 15.83 -5.50 -2.54
CA ASP A 67 15.39 -4.32 -3.30
C ASP A 67 14.57 -3.37 -2.42
N ILE A 68 13.68 -3.91 -1.58
CA ILE A 68 12.91 -3.11 -0.62
C ILE A 68 13.83 -2.46 0.43
N GLN A 69 14.83 -3.19 0.92
CA GLN A 69 15.79 -2.63 1.87
C GLN A 69 16.68 -1.57 1.22
N ARG A 70 17.22 -1.81 0.03
CA ARG A 70 18.03 -0.84 -0.71
C ARG A 70 17.23 0.42 -1.05
N GLY A 71 15.99 0.27 -1.53
CA GLY A 71 15.10 1.39 -1.77
C GLY A 71 14.81 2.20 -0.50
N HIS A 72 14.58 1.55 0.65
CA HIS A 72 14.44 2.25 1.93
C HIS A 72 15.73 2.98 2.32
N GLN A 73 16.89 2.34 2.19
CA GLN A 73 18.19 2.92 2.54
C GLN A 73 18.53 4.13 1.66
N ALA A 74 18.13 4.11 0.39
CA ALA A 74 18.24 5.26 -0.51
C ALA A 74 17.44 6.48 0.00
N TYR A 75 16.35 6.30 0.75
CA TYR A 75 15.61 7.39 1.42
C TYR A 75 16.18 7.83 2.77
N VAL A 76 16.98 6.97 3.41
CA VAL A 76 17.55 7.22 4.75
C VAL A 76 18.92 7.88 4.61
N ASN A 77 19.80 7.30 3.82
CA ASN A 77 21.19 7.74 3.61
C ASN A 77 21.52 7.81 2.11
N PRO A 78 20.95 8.77 1.35
CA PRO A 78 21.21 8.90 -0.08
C PRO A 78 22.71 9.12 -0.37
N ARG A 79 23.38 9.97 0.40
CA ARG A 79 24.78 10.35 0.20
C ARG A 79 25.75 9.16 0.17
N SER A 80 25.50 8.13 0.98
CA SER A 80 26.35 6.93 1.01
C SER A 80 26.26 6.12 -0.29
N TYR A 81 25.07 6.05 -0.89
CA TYR A 81 24.88 5.34 -2.16
C TYR A 81 25.36 6.18 -3.35
N GLU A 82 25.23 7.50 -3.30
CA GLU A 82 25.81 8.42 -4.30
C GLU A 82 27.35 8.30 -4.34
N GLN A 83 27.98 8.23 -3.16
CA GLN A 83 29.43 8.03 -3.06
C GLN A 83 29.90 6.69 -3.62
N LEU A 84 29.05 5.67 -3.57
CA LEU A 84 29.30 4.36 -4.17
C LEU A 84 28.98 4.33 -5.68
N GLY A 85 28.53 5.44 -6.26
CA GLY A 85 28.17 5.56 -7.68
C GLY A 85 26.80 4.98 -8.05
N PHE A 86 25.93 4.74 -7.06
CA PHE A 86 24.56 4.29 -7.33
C PHE A 86 23.62 5.48 -7.56
N ASP A 87 22.69 5.31 -8.51
CA ASP A 87 21.57 6.22 -8.68
C ASP A 87 20.51 5.96 -7.61
N ILE A 88 20.31 6.96 -6.74
CA ILE A 88 19.33 6.94 -5.66
C ILE A 88 17.92 6.79 -6.18
N THR A 89 17.61 7.48 -7.27
CA THR A 89 16.29 7.47 -7.89
C THR A 89 15.99 6.08 -8.43
N GLU A 90 16.97 5.44 -9.07
CA GLU A 90 16.84 4.07 -9.57
C GLU A 90 16.62 3.07 -8.42
N LEU A 91 17.35 3.22 -7.31
CA LEU A 91 17.18 2.37 -6.12
C LEU A 91 15.79 2.53 -5.47
N GLN A 92 15.30 3.77 -5.38
CA GLN A 92 13.94 4.04 -4.90
C GLN A 92 12.88 3.41 -5.81
N ASP A 93 13.08 3.51 -7.13
CA ASP A 93 12.21 2.91 -8.14
C ASP A 93 12.17 1.39 -8.05
N LYS A 94 13.33 0.75 -7.91
CA LYS A 94 13.45 -0.70 -7.71
C LYS A 94 12.71 -1.15 -6.46
N GLY A 95 12.88 -0.44 -5.35
CA GLY A 95 12.16 -0.71 -4.11
C GLY A 95 10.64 -0.59 -4.25
N ARG A 96 10.17 0.47 -4.93
CA ARG A 96 8.74 0.69 -5.23
C ARG A 96 8.16 -0.41 -6.13
N LYS A 97 8.85 -0.76 -7.22
CA LYS A 97 8.43 -1.83 -8.14
C LYS A 97 8.35 -3.18 -7.43
N ALA A 98 9.33 -3.51 -6.59
CA ALA A 98 9.32 -4.73 -5.80
C ALA A 98 8.14 -4.77 -4.81
N LEU A 99 7.83 -3.63 -4.18
CA LEU A 99 6.69 -3.51 -3.27
C LEU A 99 5.35 -3.69 -4.00
N ILE A 100 5.18 -3.03 -5.15
CA ILE A 100 3.98 -3.13 -6.00
C ILE A 100 3.82 -4.57 -6.52
N ALA A 101 4.88 -5.16 -7.08
CA ALA A 101 4.86 -6.51 -7.61
C ALA A 101 4.42 -7.54 -6.57
N ARG A 102 4.80 -7.34 -5.30
CA ARG A 102 4.43 -8.23 -4.21
C ARG A 102 3.00 -8.04 -3.71
N TYR A 103 2.57 -6.79 -3.50
CA TYR A 103 1.32 -6.49 -2.80
C TYR A 103 0.14 -6.12 -3.70
N VAL A 104 0.39 -5.68 -4.93
CA VAL A 104 -0.67 -5.36 -5.92
C VAL A 104 -1.04 -6.60 -6.75
N LYS A 105 -0.07 -7.48 -7.07
CA LYS A 105 -0.34 -8.71 -7.84
C LYS A 105 -1.03 -9.82 -7.03
N THR A 106 -1.09 -9.68 -5.71
CA THR A 106 -1.72 -10.66 -4.80
C THR A 106 -3.16 -10.25 -4.43
N GLY A 107 -3.80 -9.40 -5.26
CA GLY A 107 -5.19 -8.99 -5.12
C GLY A 107 -6.08 -9.73 -6.09
#